data_AF-A0A845ZMS7-F1
#
_entry.id   AF-A0A845ZMS7-F1
#
_cell.length_a   1.000
_cell.length_b   1.000
_cell.length_c   1.000
_cell.angle_alpha   90.00
_cell.angle_beta   90.00
_cell.angle_gamma   90.00
#
_symmetry.space_group_name_H-M   'P 1'
#
loop_
_entity.id
_entity.type
_entity.pdbx_description
1 polymer ?
#
loop_
_entity_poly.entity_id
_entity_poly.type
_entity_poly.pdbx_seq_one_letter_code
_entity_poly.pdbx_strand_id
1 'polypeptide(L)'
;MSYSTELNQTSDHREVIFRWLHLTDLHLGMDGLENLWPNVEEIFFNDLEYLCEQVGPLDLVMFTGDITQGGSESEFQQVDKLLTSKHSAISQRPLATLSAKPTLREREQLSAKGLWPLGIAHAT
;
A
#
# COMPACT_ATOMS: atom_id res chain seq x y z
N MET A 1 10.10 -2.19 -60.09
CA MET A 1 9.51 -0.97 -59.48
C MET A 1 8.34 -1.41 -58.64
N SER A 2 8.17 -1.10 -57.36
CA SER A 2 9.01 -0.64 -56.27
C SER A 2 8.01 -0.44 -55.13
N TYR A 3 8.22 -1.14 -54.01
CA TYR A 3 7.74 -0.86 -52.66
C TYR A 3 6.24 -0.61 -52.42
N SER A 4 5.66 -1.43 -51.55
CA SER A 4 5.14 -0.93 -50.27
C SER A 4 4.95 -2.11 -49.30
N THR A 5 6.03 -2.41 -48.61
CA THR A 5 6.00 -3.12 -47.32
C THR A 5 5.59 -2.11 -46.25
N GLU A 6 4.84 -2.57 -45.24
CA GLU A 6 4.58 -1.93 -43.93
C GLU A 6 3.59 -0.76 -43.96
N LEU A 7 2.56 -0.74 -43.11
CA LEU A 7 2.66 -0.61 -41.66
C LEU A 7 1.73 -1.58 -40.93
N ASN A 8 2.27 -2.67 -40.40
CA ASN A 8 1.60 -3.41 -39.34
C ASN A 8 1.87 -2.64 -38.03
N GLN A 9 1.02 -1.67 -37.70
CA GLN A 9 1.04 -1.01 -36.40
C GLN A 9 0.58 -2.03 -35.35
N THR A 10 1.51 -2.85 -34.88
CA THR A 10 1.33 -3.61 -33.64
C THR A 10 1.48 -2.64 -32.50
N SER A 11 0.38 -2.02 -32.10
CA SER A 11 0.30 -1.28 -30.85
C SER A 11 0.72 -2.22 -29.72
N ASP A 12 1.91 -2.02 -29.14
CA ASP A 12 2.36 -2.71 -27.93
C ASP A 12 1.52 -2.21 -26.75
N HIS A 13 0.26 -2.67 -26.70
CA HIS A 13 -0.60 -2.46 -25.55
C HIS A 13 -0.20 -3.51 -24.50
N ARG A 14 0.75 -3.14 -23.65
CA ARG A 14 0.93 -3.88 -22.39
C ARG A 14 -0.34 -3.71 -21.57
N GLU A 15 -1.02 -4.82 -21.32
CA GLU A 15 -2.18 -4.83 -20.43
C GLU A 15 -1.68 -4.57 -19.00
N VAL A 16 -1.99 -3.39 -18.49
CA VAL A 16 -1.69 -3.02 -17.10
C VAL A 16 -2.95 -3.28 -16.29
N ILE A 17 -2.92 -4.31 -15.45
CA ILE A 17 -4.02 -4.60 -14.53
C ILE A 17 -3.68 -3.96 -13.19
N PHE A 18 -4.51 -2.98 -12.78
CA PHE A 18 -4.41 -2.32 -11.49
C PHE A 18 -5.49 -2.86 -10.55
N ARG A 19 -5.09 -3.45 -9.42
CA ARG A 19 -6.00 -4.06 -8.44
C ARG A 19 -6.03 -3.24 -7.18
N TRP A 20 -7.22 -2.88 -6.73
CA TRP A 20 -7.42 -2.11 -5.51
C TRP A 20 -8.44 -2.78 -4.61
N LEU A 21 -8.22 -2.65 -3.31
CA LEU A 21 -9.15 -3.07 -2.26
C LEU A 21 -9.58 -1.83 -1.47
N HIS A 22 -10.89 -1.67 -1.33
CA HIS A 22 -11.49 -0.56 -0.61
C HIS A 22 -12.23 -1.10 0.61
N LEU A 23 -11.73 -0.72 1.78
CA LEU A 23 -12.28 -1.05 3.09
C LEU A 23 -12.80 0.23 3.73
N THR A 24 -13.93 0.14 4.44
CA THR A 24 -14.53 1.28 5.12
C THR A 24 -14.82 0.93 6.58
N ASP A 25 -14.76 1.94 7.45
CA ASP A 25 -15.28 1.89 8.82
C ASP A 25 -14.63 0.77 9.66
N LEU A 26 -13.31 0.84 9.81
CA LEU A 26 -12.52 -0.12 10.59
C LEU A 26 -12.84 -0.04 12.09
N HIS A 27 -13.14 1.16 12.61
CA HIS A 27 -13.47 1.42 14.01
C HIS A 27 -12.50 0.77 15.01
N LEU A 28 -11.20 0.81 14.73
CA LEU A 28 -10.20 0.23 15.63
C LEU A 28 -10.18 0.99 16.96
N GLY A 29 -10.21 0.24 18.07
CA GLY A 29 -10.26 0.80 19.42
C GLY A 29 -11.67 1.02 19.98
N MET A 30 -12.71 0.50 19.32
CA MET A 30 -14.08 0.57 19.83
C MET A 30 -14.25 -0.25 21.13
N ASP A 31 -14.73 0.43 22.18
CA ASP A 31 -14.99 -0.17 23.49
C ASP A 31 -15.92 -1.39 23.39
N GLY A 32 -15.58 -2.47 24.10
CA GLY A 32 -16.35 -3.72 24.12
C GLY A 32 -15.99 -4.72 23.02
N LEU A 33 -15.21 -4.33 22.01
CA LEU A 33 -14.66 -5.25 20.99
C LEU A 33 -13.28 -5.80 21.36
N GLU A 34 -12.60 -5.30 22.40
CA GLU A 34 -11.22 -5.68 22.75
C GLU A 34 -11.00 -7.20 22.86
N ASN A 35 -11.97 -7.93 23.42
CA ASN A 35 -11.89 -9.39 23.57
C ASN A 35 -12.30 -10.16 22.31
N LEU A 36 -13.02 -9.52 21.39
CA LEU A 36 -13.49 -10.11 20.14
C LEU A 36 -12.50 -9.84 18.99
N TRP A 37 -11.84 -8.70 19.03
CA TRP A 37 -10.95 -8.20 17.99
C TRP A 37 -9.87 -9.21 17.60
N PRO A 38 -9.17 -9.92 18.51
CA PRO A 38 -8.16 -10.91 18.10
C PRO A 38 -8.70 -12.02 17.19
N ASN A 39 -9.92 -12.48 17.43
CA ASN A 39 -10.55 -13.51 16.58
C ASN A 39 -10.99 -12.93 15.24
N VAL A 40 -11.52 -11.70 15.24
CA VAL A 40 -11.93 -10.99 14.02
C VAL A 40 -10.71 -10.67 13.17
N GLU A 41 -9.61 -10.23 13.79
CA GLU A 41 -8.35 -9.90 13.14
C GLU A 41 -7.81 -11.10 12.36
N GLU A 42 -7.71 -12.27 12.98
CA GLU A 42 -7.23 -13.48 12.32
C GLU A 42 -8.07 -13.86 11.11
N ILE A 43 -9.40 -13.91 11.26
CA ILE A 43 -10.32 -14.25 10.17
C ILE A 43 -10.21 -13.22 9.04
N PHE A 44 -10.20 -11.94 9.39
CA PHE A 44 -10.09 -10.85 8.41
C PHE A 44 -8.82 -10.97 7.56
N PHE A 45 -7.66 -11.24 8.16
CA PHE A 45 -6.42 -11.38 7.39
C PHE A 45 -6.35 -12.68 6.59
N ASN A 46 -6.92 -13.78 7.09
CA ASN A 46 -7.05 -15.01 6.31
C ASN A 46 -7.93 -14.80 5.07
N ASP A 47 -9.01 -14.02 5.19
CA ASP A 47 -9.86 -13.67 4.06
C ASP A 47 -9.14 -12.78 3.04
N LEU A 48 -8.25 -11.88 3.48
CA LEU A 48 -7.42 -11.08 2.58
C LEU A 48 -6.39 -11.93 1.82
N GLU A 49 -5.77 -12.90 2.49
CA GLU A 49 -4.87 -13.86 1.83
C GLU A 49 -5.62 -14.68 0.80
N TYR A 50 -6.77 -15.24 1.16
CA TYR A 50 -7.64 -15.97 0.24
C TYR A 50 -8.05 -15.10 -0.96
N LEU A 51 -8.44 -13.85 -0.74
CA LEU A 51 -8.79 -12.92 -1.81
C LEU A 51 -7.61 -12.74 -2.78
N CYS A 52 -6.40 -12.53 -2.26
CA CYS A 52 -5.19 -12.39 -3.08
C CYS A 52 -4.86 -13.66 -3.88
N GLU A 53 -5.14 -14.85 -3.34
CA GLU A 53 -5.02 -16.11 -4.10
C GLU A 53 -6.01 -16.17 -5.27
N GLN A 54 -7.23 -15.63 -5.11
CA GLN A 54 -8.25 -15.65 -6.16
C GLN A 54 -8.03 -14.62 -7.26
N VAL A 55 -7.63 -13.39 -6.89
CA VAL A 55 -7.58 -12.25 -7.82
C VAL A 55 -6.18 -11.84 -8.22
N GLY A 56 -5.14 -12.32 -7.51
CA GLY A 56 -3.76 -11.86 -7.61
C GLY A 56 -3.43 -10.73 -6.62
N PRO A 57 -2.18 -10.26 -6.60
CA PRO A 57 -1.72 -9.27 -5.63
C PRO A 57 -2.42 -7.91 -5.82
N LEU A 58 -2.72 -7.25 -4.70
CA LEU A 58 -3.29 -5.91 -4.68
C LEU A 58 -2.18 -4.85 -4.91
N ASP A 59 -2.50 -3.82 -5.69
CA ASP A 59 -1.64 -2.65 -5.92
C ASP A 59 -1.90 -1.53 -4.91
N LEU A 60 -3.14 -1.45 -4.39
CA LEU A 60 -3.57 -0.43 -3.45
C LEU A 60 -4.61 -0.99 -2.49
N VAL A 61 -4.43 -0.73 -1.20
CA VAL A 61 -5.47 -0.96 -0.18
C VAL A 61 -5.81 0.37 0.46
N MET A 62 -7.09 0.72 0.45
CA MET A 62 -7.61 1.97 1.00
C MET A 62 -8.50 1.66 2.20
N PHE A 63 -8.21 2.30 3.31
CA PHE A 63 -9.14 2.41 4.44
C PHE A 63 -9.81 3.78 4.38
N THR A 64 -11.14 3.80 4.31
CA THR A 64 -11.95 5.03 4.30
C THR A 64 -12.96 5.03 5.44
N GLY A 65 -13.69 6.13 5.61
CA GLY A 65 -14.61 6.27 6.73
C GLY A 65 -13.85 6.35 8.05
N ASP A 66 -14.42 5.80 9.09
CA ASP A 66 -13.86 5.88 10.44
C ASP A 66 -12.83 4.78 10.68
N ILE A 67 -11.55 5.15 10.61
CA ILE A 67 -10.43 4.22 10.82
C ILE A 67 -10.34 3.82 12.31
N THR A 68 -10.56 4.78 13.20
CA THR A 68 -10.57 4.63 14.65
C THR A 68 -11.93 5.03 15.19
N GLN A 69 -12.27 4.61 16.41
CA GLN A 69 -13.57 4.95 17.01
C GLN A 69 -13.61 6.41 17.50
N GLY A 70 -12.59 6.84 18.25
CA GLY A 70 -12.54 8.15 18.90
C GLY A 70 -11.55 9.14 18.27
N GLY A 71 -10.73 8.72 17.31
CA GLY A 71 -9.70 9.58 16.71
C GLY A 71 -8.52 9.91 17.64
N SER A 72 -8.34 9.17 18.73
CA SER A 72 -7.26 9.41 19.68
C SER A 72 -5.90 8.94 19.14
N GLU A 73 -4.82 9.56 19.62
CA GLU A 73 -3.45 9.18 19.25
C GLU A 73 -3.17 7.70 19.56
N SER A 74 -3.64 7.19 20.69
CA SER A 74 -3.49 5.78 21.07
C SER A 74 -4.22 4.82 20.14
N GLU A 75 -5.36 5.21 19.56
CA GLU A 75 -6.06 4.38 18.58
C GLU A 75 -5.28 4.35 17.26
N PHE A 76 -4.75 5.47 16.81
CA PHE A 76 -3.91 5.51 15.61
C PHE A 76 -2.60 4.71 15.78
N GLN A 77 -1.98 4.74 16.96
CA GLN A 77 -0.82 3.89 17.25
C GLN A 77 -1.16 2.38 17.15
N GLN A 78 -2.39 2.00 17.50
CA GLN A 78 -2.86 0.63 17.32
C GLN A 78 -3.07 0.29 15.84
N VAL A 79 -3.60 1.23 15.05
CA VAL A 79 -3.73 1.08 13.58
C VAL A 79 -2.36 0.88 12.95
N ASP A 80 -1.38 1.70 13.31
CA ASP A 80 -0.01 1.57 12.80
C ASP A 80 0.59 0.21 13.12
N LYS A 81 0.39 -0.27 14.35
CA LYS A 81 0.84 -1.60 14.78
C LYS A 81 0.16 -2.71 13.99
N LEU A 82 -1.16 -2.64 13.82
CA LEU A 82 -1.96 -3.59 13.05
C LEU A 82 -1.43 -3.69 11.60
N LEU A 83 -1.39 -2.54 10.90
CA LEU A 83 -0.99 -2.48 9.49
C LEU A 83 0.47 -2.89 9.28
N THR A 84 1.37 -2.52 10.21
CA THR A 84 2.78 -2.94 10.14
C THR A 84 2.92 -4.44 10.34
N SER A 85 2.22 -5.01 11.33
CA SER A 85 2.33 -6.44 11.66
C SER A 85 1.73 -7.36 10.59
N LYS A 86 0.75 -6.86 9.82
CA LYS A 86 0.00 -7.63 8.82
C LYS A 86 0.27 -7.19 7.39
N HIS A 87 1.29 -6.37 7.19
CA HIS A 87 1.66 -5.83 5.89
C HIS A 87 1.77 -6.90 4.79
N SER A 88 2.35 -8.07 5.10
CA SER A 88 2.50 -9.17 4.14
C SER A 88 1.17 -9.74 3.63
N ALA A 89 0.12 -9.72 4.45
CA ALA A 89 -1.21 -10.19 4.07
C ALA A 89 -1.95 -9.15 3.20
N ILE A 90 -1.63 -7.87 3.36
CA ILE A 90 -2.26 -6.75 2.65
C ILE A 90 -1.55 -6.46 1.32
N SER A 91 -0.23 -6.61 1.29
CA SER A 91 0.60 -6.30 0.13
C SER A 91 1.84 -7.20 0.07
N GLN A 92 1.98 -7.91 -1.04
CA GLN A 92 3.20 -8.64 -1.43
C GLN A 92 4.33 -7.68 -1.85
N ARG A 93 4.03 -6.38 -2.04
CA ARG A 93 5.01 -5.33 -2.36
C ARG A 93 5.47 -4.71 -1.04
N PRO A 94 6.77 -4.37 -0.88
CA PRO A 94 7.25 -3.71 0.34
C PRO A 94 6.38 -2.50 0.66
N LEU A 95 6.10 -2.25 1.95
CA LEU A 95 5.37 -1.07 2.39
C LEU A 95 6.20 0.13 1.95
N ALA A 96 5.86 0.70 0.80
CA ALA A 96 6.32 2.03 0.48
C ALA A 96 5.56 2.91 1.44
N THR A 97 6.14 3.19 2.61
CA THR A 97 5.71 4.33 3.38
C THR A 97 5.81 5.50 2.42
N LEU A 98 4.66 5.98 1.94
CA LEU A 98 4.55 7.33 1.38
C LEU A 98 4.71 8.31 2.56
N SER A 99 5.80 8.17 3.31
CA SER A 99 6.37 9.25 4.07
C SER A 99 6.68 10.28 3.01
N ALA A 100 6.02 11.43 3.10
CA ALA A 100 6.21 12.56 2.20
C ALA A 100 7.68 12.59 1.81
N LYS A 101 7.98 12.43 0.50
CA LYS A 101 9.37 12.30 0.05
C LYS A 101 10.17 13.41 0.74
N PRO A 102 11.24 13.10 1.50
CA PRO A 102 11.92 14.10 2.31
C PRO A 102 12.23 15.32 1.46
N THR A 103 12.04 16.50 2.03
CA THR A 103 12.39 17.75 1.36
C THR A 103 13.87 17.72 0.94
N LEU A 104 14.27 18.55 -0.02
CA LEU A 104 15.67 18.56 -0.48
C LEU A 104 16.67 18.76 0.68
N ARG A 105 16.32 19.61 1.66
CA ARG A 105 17.12 19.81 2.88
C ARG A 105 17.25 18.55 3.72
N GLU A 106 16.15 17.81 3.91
CA GLU A 106 16.17 16.57 4.69
C GLU A 106 16.97 15.49 3.96
N ARG A 107 16.90 15.44 2.61
CA ARG A 107 17.73 14.52 1.81
C ARG A 107 19.21 14.81 1.95
N GLU A 108 19.61 16.09 1.94
CA GLU A 108 21.02 16.48 2.16
C GLU A 108 21.50 16.06 3.55
N GLN A 109 20.69 16.28 4.59
CA GLN A 109 21.02 15.87 5.96
C GLN A 109 21.10 14.35 6.14
N LEU A 110 20.18 13.60 5.53
CA LEU A 110 20.16 12.13 5.58
C LEU A 110 21.30 11.53 4.75
N SER A 111 21.64 12.15 3.63
CA SER A 111 22.76 11.76 2.79
C SER A 111 24.10 12.01 3.49
N ALA A 112 24.26 13.14 4.19
CA ALA A 112 25.42 13.40 5.04
C ALA A 112 25.58 12.38 6.19
N LYS A 113 24.49 11.73 6.59
CA LYS A 113 24.47 10.65 7.60
C LYS A 113 24.59 9.24 7.00
N GLY A 114 24.68 9.10 5.66
CA GLY A 114 24.73 7.81 4.98
C GLY A 114 23.43 7.02 5.01
N LEU A 115 22.31 7.64 5.39
CA LEU A 115 20.99 7.02 5.57
C LEU A 115 20.08 7.19 4.33
N TRP A 116 20.59 7.80 3.27
CA TRP A 116 19.86 7.99 2.01
C TRP A 116 20.79 7.85 0.80
N PRO A 117 20.41 7.11 -0.25
CA PRO A 117 21.24 6.94 -1.44
C PRO A 117 21.52 8.30 -2.12
N LEU A 118 22.79 8.56 -2.38
CA LEU A 118 23.27 9.75 -3.11
C LEU A 118 22.81 9.67 -4.57
N GLY A 119 21.64 10.24 -4.86
CA GLY A 119 21.25 10.70 -6.20
C GLY A 119 20.85 9.64 -7.22
N ILE A 120 19.57 9.57 -7.53
CA ILE A 120 19.12 9.41 -8.93
C ILE A 120 18.20 10.60 -9.21
N ALA A 121 18.79 11.68 -9.72
CA ALA A 121 18.05 12.63 -10.51
C ALA A 121 17.83 11.99 -11.89
N HIS A 122 16.62 11.51 -12.15
CA HIS A 122 16.14 11.44 -13.52
C HIS A 122 15.14 12.58 -13.68
N ALA A 123 15.59 13.59 -14.42
CA ALA A 123 14.74 14.58 -15.01
C ALA A 123 13.95 13.91 -16.14
N THR A 124 12.63 14.06 -16.09
CA THR A 124 11.75 14.28 -17.24
C THR A 124 10.52 14.99 -16.71
#